data_AF-A0ABD5DVP7-F1
#
_entry.id   AF-A0ABD5DVP7-F1
#
_cell.length_a   1.000
_cell.length_b   1.000
_cell.length_c   1.000
_cell.angle_alpha   90.00
_cell.angle_beta   90.00
_cell.angle_gamma   90.00
#
_symmetry.space_group_name_H-M   'P 1'
#
loop_
_entity.id
_entity.type
_entity.pdbx_description
1 polymer ?
#
loop_
_entity_poly.entity_id
_entity_poly.type
_entity_poly.pdbx_seq_one_letter_code
_entity_poly.pdbx_strand_id
1 'polypeptide(L)'
;AHLTPSAVLLSVWSTVLSAWSAQPEFTLNLTLFDRRPLHPQINQILGDFTSLMLLSWHPGESWLHSAQSLQQRLSQNLNHRDVSA
;
A
#
# COMPACT_ATOMS: atom_id res chain seq x y z
N ALA A 1 1.99 17.73 1.96
CA ALA A 1 1.17 16.52 2.05
C ALA A 1 1.69 15.67 3.20
N HIS A 2 0.86 15.34 4.18
CA HIS A 2 1.27 14.46 5.28
C HIS A 2 1.33 13.02 4.78
N LEU A 3 2.44 12.32 5.02
CA LEU A 3 2.57 10.89 4.75
C LEU A 3 2.02 10.10 5.94
N THR A 4 1.32 9.00 5.66
CA THR A 4 0.94 8.02 6.69
C THR A 4 2.18 7.23 7.13
N PRO A 5 2.22 6.72 8.36
CA PRO A 5 3.31 5.85 8.80
C PRO A 5 3.50 4.64 7.86
N SER A 6 2.41 4.03 7.40
CA SER A 6 2.46 2.92 6.45
C SER A 6 3.09 3.32 5.11
N ALA A 7 2.76 4.50 4.58
CA ALA A 7 3.36 4.98 3.33
C ALA A 7 4.86 5.28 3.48
N VAL A 8 5.30 5.79 4.63
CA VAL A 8 6.72 6.01 4.93
C VAL A 8 7.47 4.68 5.00
N LEU A 9 6.97 3.72 5.76
CA LEU A 9 7.63 2.41 5.89
C LEU A 9 7.66 1.67 4.55
N LEU A 10 6.56 1.71 3.80
CA LEU A 10 6.47 1.08 2.49
C LEU A 10 7.42 1.73 1.49
N SER A 11 7.57 3.05 1.50
CA SER A 11 8.50 3.73 0.59
C SER A 11 9.97 3.43 0.94
N VAL A 12 10.34 3.35 2.22
CA VAL A 12 11.69 2.90 2.64
C VAL A 12 11.93 1.47 2.18
N TRP A 13 10.99 0.56 2.44
CA TRP A 13 11.11 -0.84 2.04
C TRP A 13 11.25 -0.99 0.52
N SER A 14 10.42 -0.28 -0.25
CA SER A 14 10.48 -0.28 -1.72
C SER A 14 11.78 0.33 -2.24
N THR A 15 12.30 1.37 -1.59
CA THR A 15 13.59 1.99 -1.97
C THR A 15 14.74 1.00 -1.81
N VAL A 16 14.78 0.28 -0.68
CA VAL A 16 15.78 -0.76 -0.46
C VAL A 16 15.60 -1.88 -1.49
N LEU A 17 14.38 -2.40 -1.68
CA LEU A 17 14.13 -3.46 -2.66
C LEU A 17 14.56 -3.06 -4.07
N SER A 18 14.27 -1.82 -4.48
CA SER A 18 14.65 -1.23 -5.77
C SER A 18 16.18 -1.18 -5.95
N ALA A 19 16.92 -0.78 -4.91
CA ALA A 19 18.38 -0.72 -4.95
C ALA A 19 19.06 -2.10 -5.11
N TRP A 20 18.37 -3.18 -4.73
CA TRP A 20 18.88 -4.55 -4.77
C TRP A 20 18.22 -5.42 -5.85
N SER A 21 17.34 -4.84 -6.68
CA SER A 21 16.65 -5.53 -7.75
C SER A 21 17.30 -5.24 -9.11
N ALA A 22 17.18 -6.19 -10.04
CA ALA A 22 17.66 -5.98 -11.42
C ALA A 22 16.85 -4.89 -12.17
N GLN A 23 15.58 -4.71 -11.78
CA GLN A 23 14.72 -3.64 -12.26
C GLN A 23 14.34 -2.72 -11.09
N PRO A 24 14.48 -1.39 -11.24
CA PRO A 24 14.17 -0.45 -10.17
C PRO A 24 12.66 -0.25 -9.96
N GLU A 25 11.85 -0.59 -10.96
CA GLU A 25 10.38 -0.53 -10.95
C GLU A 25 9.79 -1.93 -10.82
N PHE A 26 8.74 -2.06 -10.02
CA PHE A 26 8.09 -3.34 -9.76
C PHE A 26 6.69 -3.16 -9.17
N THR A 27 5.97 -4.28 -9.05
CA THR A 27 4.67 -4.35 -8.37
C THR A 27 4.84 -5.10 -7.06
N LEU A 28 4.26 -4.52 -6.00
CA LEU A 28 4.19 -5.09 -4.67
C LEU A 28 2.84 -5.74 -4.43
N ASN A 29 2.83 -6.90 -3.79
CA ASN A 29 1.62 -7.49 -3.25
C ASN A 29 1.48 -7.05 -1.78
N LEU A 30 0.48 -6.23 -1.49
CA LEU A 30 0.20 -5.72 -0.15
C LEU A 30 -0.93 -6.52 0.50
N THR A 31 -0.68 -6.97 1.73
CA THR A 31 -1.70 -7.61 2.57
C THR A 31 -2.39 -6.55 3.43
N LEU A 32 -3.71 -6.47 3.31
CA LEU A 32 -4.56 -5.54 4.05
C LEU A 32 -5.56 -6.29 4.93
N PHE A 33 -6.04 -5.62 5.97
CA PHE A 33 -7.02 -6.15 6.93
C PHE A 33 -8.18 -5.18 7.18
N ASP A 34 -8.43 -4.28 6.22
CA ASP A 34 -9.52 -3.31 6.30
C ASP A 34 -10.88 -4.00 6.39
N ARG A 35 -11.68 -3.58 7.37
CA ARG A 35 -13.04 -4.11 7.57
C ARG A 35 -14.07 -3.12 7.06
N ARG A 36 -14.99 -3.57 6.18
CA ARG A 36 -16.10 -2.74 5.70
C ARG A 36 -17.05 -2.39 6.85
N PRO A 37 -17.50 -1.14 7.00
CA PRO A 37 -18.35 -0.70 8.12
C PRO A 37 -19.82 -1.14 7.95
N LEU A 38 -20.06 -2.44 7.77
CA LEU A 38 -21.38 -3.02 7.54
C LEU A 38 -22.15 -3.29 8.84
N HIS A 39 -21.47 -3.30 9.98
CA HIS A 39 -22.06 -3.54 11.29
C HIS A 39 -21.26 -2.81 12.39
N PRO A 40 -21.90 -2.24 13.43
CA PRO A 40 -21.20 -1.56 14.53
C PRO A 40 -20.13 -2.40 15.24
N GLN A 41 -20.30 -3.73 15.24
CA GLN A 41 -19.38 -4.68 15.87
C GLN A 41 -18.41 -5.34 14.87
N ILE A 42 -18.25 -4.82 13.65
CA ILE A 42 -17.41 -5.48 12.62
C ILE A 42 -15.96 -5.70 13.09
N ASN A 43 -15.43 -4.82 13.95
CA ASN A 43 -14.08 -4.92 14.50
C ASN A 43 -13.98 -5.87 15.73
N GLN A 44 -15.10 -6.45 16.19
CA GLN A 44 -15.17 -7.28 17.40
C GLN A 44 -15.35 -8.78 17.10
N ILE A 45 -15.50 -9.14 15.82
CA ILE A 45 -15.72 -10.53 15.41
C ILE A 45 -14.43 -11.18 14.92
N LEU A 46 -14.32 -12.48 15.16
CA LEU A 46 -13.29 -13.33 14.58
C LEU A 46 -13.70 -13.78 13.18
N GLY A 47 -12.75 -13.75 12.25
CA GLY A 47 -12.97 -14.15 10.86
C GLY A 47 -11.80 -13.74 9.99
N ASP A 48 -11.82 -14.16 8.74
CA ASP A 48 -10.85 -13.72 7.73
C ASP A 48 -11.30 -12.39 7.10
N PHE A 49 -10.40 -11.42 7.11
CA PHE A 49 -10.57 -10.09 6.51
C PHE A 49 -9.38 -9.71 5.64
N THR A 50 -8.58 -10.71 5.24
CA THR A 50 -7.41 -10.51 4.42
C THR A 50 -7.86 -10.09 3.02
N SER A 51 -7.27 -9.01 2.50
CA SER A 51 -7.36 -8.64 1.09
C SER A 51 -5.98 -8.36 0.54
N LEU A 52 -5.79 -8.68 -0.75
CA LEU A 52 -4.56 -8.41 -1.47
C LEU A 52 -4.74 -7.21 -2.40
N MET A 53 -3.72 -6.37 -2.44
CA MET A 53 -3.65 -5.22 -3.32
C MET A 53 -2.32 -5.19 -4.06
N LEU A 54 -2.38 -5.09 -5.37
CA LEU A 54 -1.20 -4.80 -6.19
C LEU A 54 -0.93 -3.30 -6.18
N LEU A 55 0.28 -2.91 -5.80
CA LEU A 55 0.73 -1.52 -5.79
C LEU A 55 2.02 -1.36 -6.59
N SER A 56 2.02 -0.41 -7.52
CA SER A 56 3.21 -0.15 -8.33
C SER A 56 4.20 0.78 -7.62
N TRP A 57 5.48 0.40 -7.64
CA TRP A 57 6.60 1.22 -7.20
C TRP A 57 7.36 1.76 -8.41
N HIS A 58 7.58 3.08 -8.42
CA HIS A 58 8.43 3.76 -9.39
C HIS A 58 9.26 4.79 -8.63
N PRO A 59 10.60 4.70 -8.64
CA PRO A 59 11.44 5.72 -8.02
C PRO A 59 11.36 7.03 -8.82
N GLY A 60 11.24 8.14 -8.12
CA GLY A 60 11.23 9.50 -8.70
C GLY A 60 12.51 10.27 -8.41
N GLU A 61 12.50 11.57 -8.75
CA GLU A 61 13.64 12.49 -8.58
C GLU A 61 14.16 12.60 -7.14
N SER A 62 13.30 12.37 -6.14
CA SER A 62 13.68 12.28 -4.74
C SER A 62 12.91 11.18 -4.03
N TRP A 63 13.45 10.71 -2.90
CA TRP A 63 12.74 9.76 -2.04
C TRP A 63 11.38 10.32 -1.57
N LEU A 64 11.34 11.60 -1.21
CA LEU A 64 10.11 12.25 -0.76
C LEU A 64 9.04 12.26 -1.87
N HIS A 65 9.43 12.59 -3.11
CA HIS A 65 8.53 12.52 -4.25
C HIS A 65 8.01 11.09 -4.47
N SER A 66 8.91 10.10 -4.42
CA SER A 66 8.55 8.67 -4.54
C SER A 66 7.53 8.25 -3.48
N ALA A 67 7.74 8.65 -2.22
CA ALA A 67 6.84 8.34 -1.12
C ALA A 67 5.46 9.01 -1.28
N GLN A 68 5.42 10.26 -1.75
CA GLN A 68 4.17 10.97 -2.02
C GLN A 68 3.38 10.32 -3.16
N SER A 69 4.04 10.00 -4.28
CA SER A 69 3.40 9.31 -5.41
C SER A 69 2.96 7.89 -5.04
N LEU A 70 3.72 7.18 -4.19
CA LEU A 70 3.33 5.87 -3.66
C LEU A 70 2.07 5.99 -2.80
N GLN A 71 2.00 6.97 -1.89
CA GLN A 71 0.81 7.19 -1.07
C GLN A 71 -0.41 7.56 -1.92
N GLN A 72 -0.24 8.40 -2.94
CA GLN A 72 -1.33 8.76 -3.85
C GLN A 72 -1.91 7.52 -4.54
N ARG A 73 -1.05 6.64 -5.07
CA ARG A 73 -1.45 5.37 -5.69
C ARG A 73 -2.11 4.43 -4.69
N LEU A 74 -1.56 4.29 -3.49
CA LEU A 74 -2.16 3.49 -2.42
C LEU A 74 -3.56 4.00 -2.08
N SER A 75 -3.73 5.32 -1.91
CA SER A 75 -5.02 5.93 -1.63
C SER A 75 -6.03 5.73 -2.76
N GLN A 76 -5.60 5.81 -4.02
CA GLN A 76 -6.45 5.54 -5.17
C GLN A 76 -6.90 4.08 -5.20
N ASN A 77 -5.98 3.13 -5.00
CA ASN A 77 -6.29 1.70 -5.00
C ASN A 77 -7.18 1.30 -3.82
N LEU A 78 -7.05 1.96 -2.66
CA LEU A 78 -7.93 1.74 -1.51
C LEU A 78 -9.40 2.10 -1.81
N ASN A 79 -9.68 2.96 -2.79
CA ASN A 79 -11.05 3.23 -3.23
C ASN A 79 -11.66 2.04 -4.02
N HIS A 80 -10.85 1.08 -4.45
CA HIS A 80 -11.26 -0.10 -5.22
C HIS A 80 -11.01 -1.42 -4.47
N ARG A 81 -10.79 -1.36 -3.16
CA ARG A 81 -10.42 -2.50 -2.30
C ARG A 81 -11.52 -3.54 -2.06
N ASP A 82 -12.69 -3.39 -2.68
CA ASP A 82 -13.80 -4.33 -2.56
C ASP A 82 -13.53 -5.67 -3.26
N VAL A 83 -12.51 -5.71 -4.14
CA VAL A 83 -12.06 -6.92 -4.84
C VAL A 83 -10.60 -7.16 -4.50
N SER A 84 -10.28 -8.37 -4.04
CA SER A 84 -8.90 -8.80 -3.87
C SER A 84 -8.27 -9.07 -5.24
N ALA A 85 -7.01 -8.66 -5.40
CA ALA A 85 -6.21 -9.02 -6.56
C ALA A 85 -5.87 -10.52 -6.63
#